data_AF-A0AA43FC71-F1
#
_entry.id   AF-A0AA43FC71-F1
#
_cell.length_a   1.000
_cell.length_b   1.000
_cell.length_c   1.000
_cell.angle_alpha   90.00
_cell.angle_beta   90.00
_cell.angle_gamma   90.00
#
_symmetry.space_group_name_H-M   'P 1'
#
loop_
_entity.id
_entity.type
_entity.pdbx_description
1 polymer ?
#
loop_
_entity_poly.entity_id
_entity_poly.type
_entity_poly.pdbx_seq_one_letter_code
_entity_poly.pdbx_strand_id
1 'polypeptide(L)'
;MYEVMEYTDVRPSIDNPNPTPLERSIGVFEVEQDAVEAGRAVRAEFIESERPDYTWWTVRQPGSKLASWIADSHSPKEFMLDLTTGELVEME
;
A
#
# COMPACT_ATOMS: atom_id res chain seq x y z
N MET A 1 0.33 -15.88 -8.11
CA MET A 1 -0.11 -14.50 -8.37
C MET A 1 -0.27 -13.70 -7.09
N TYR A 2 0.41 -12.55 -7.04
CA TYR A 2 0.41 -11.55 -5.98
C TYR A 2 -0.07 -10.23 -6.57
N GLU A 3 -1.08 -9.62 -5.96
CA GLU A 3 -1.57 -8.30 -6.33
C GLU A 3 -0.86 -7.22 -5.51
N VAL A 4 -0.55 -6.10 -6.16
CA VAL A 4 -0.07 -4.89 -5.52
C VAL A 4 -1.18 -3.85 -5.58
N MET A 5 -1.63 -3.40 -4.43
CA MET A 5 -2.71 -2.42 -4.30
C MET A 5 -2.19 -1.16 -3.64
N GLU A 6 -2.70 -0.02 -4.10
CA GLU A 6 -2.50 1.30 -3.51
C GLU A 6 -3.84 1.83 -3.02
N TYR A 7 -3.82 2.41 -1.83
CA TYR A 7 -4.95 3.05 -1.20
C TYR A 7 -4.55 4.47 -0.79
N THR A 8 -5.26 5.47 -1.28
CA THR A 8 -4.96 6.88 -1.01
C THR A 8 -6.13 7.55 -0.30
N ASP A 9 -5.89 7.96 0.94
CA ASP A 9 -6.72 8.91 1.65
C ASP A 9 -6.40 10.32 1.17
N VAL A 10 -7.25 10.82 0.28
CA VAL A 10 -7.13 12.15 -0.31
C VAL A 10 -7.39 13.20 0.77
N ARG A 11 -6.57 14.25 0.81
CA ARG A 11 -6.76 15.34 1.76
C ARG A 11 -8.08 16.08 1.47
N PRO A 12 -8.93 16.31 2.49
CA PRO A 12 -10.12 17.15 2.35
C PRO A 12 -9.83 18.54 1.80
N SER A 13 -10.74 19.06 0.98
CA SER A 13 -10.70 20.43 0.45
C SER A 13 -12.05 21.13 0.63
N ILE A 14 -12.11 22.43 0.34
CA ILE A 14 -13.36 23.21 0.42
C ILE A 14 -14.41 22.62 -0.53
N ASP A 15 -14.00 22.24 -1.73
CA ASP A 15 -14.89 21.70 -2.77
C ASP A 15 -15.24 20.23 -2.53
N ASN A 16 -14.40 19.51 -1.77
CA ASN A 16 -14.62 18.12 -1.39
C ASN A 16 -14.20 17.86 0.06
N PRO A 17 -15.07 18.14 1.05
CA PRO A 17 -14.72 18.05 2.46
C PRO A 17 -14.63 16.61 2.97
N ASN A 18 -15.21 15.64 2.27
CA ASN A 18 -15.18 14.22 2.63
C ASN A 18 -14.89 13.36 1.39
N PRO A 19 -13.64 13.39 0.88
CA PRO A 19 -13.28 12.57 -0.27
C PRO A 19 -13.37 11.08 0.09
N THR A 20 -13.84 10.28 -0.86
CA THR A 20 -13.74 8.83 -0.76
C THR A 20 -12.29 8.42 -1.00
N PRO A 21 -11.73 7.48 -0.22
CA PRO A 21 -10.42 6.91 -0.49
C PRO A 21 -10.35 6.35 -1.91
N LEU A 22 -9.21 6.54 -2.57
CA LEU A 22 -8.95 5.99 -3.89
C LEU A 22 -8.28 4.63 -3.76
N GLU A 23 -8.72 3.67 -4.58
CA GLU A 23 -8.11 2.35 -4.67
C GLU A 23 -7.58 2.13 -6.08
N ARG A 24 -6.32 1.69 -6.19
CA ARG A 24 -5.66 1.44 -7.49
C ARG A 24 -4.89 0.13 -7.45
N SER A 25 -5.14 -0.73 -8.44
CA SER A 25 -4.26 -1.87 -8.70
C SER A 25 -3.01 -1.40 -9.44
N ILE A 26 -1.84 -1.62 -8.84
CA ILE A 26 -0.55 -1.33 -9.45
C ILE A 26 -0.17 -2.45 -10.43
N GLY A 27 -0.51 -3.70 -10.08
CA GLY A 27 -0.28 -4.85 -10.95
C GLY A 27 -0.52 -6.18 -10.26
N VAL A 28 -0.37 -7.25 -11.05
CA VAL A 28 -0.40 -8.63 -10.59
C VAL A 28 0.87 -9.32 -11.08
N PHE A 29 1.58 -9.98 -10.19
CA PHE A 29 2.88 -10.58 -10.43
C PHE A 29 2.86 -12.06 -10.06
N GLU A 30 3.64 -12.89 -10.75
CA GLU A 30 3.72 -14.32 -10.40
C GLU A 30 4.58 -14.56 -9.15
N VAL A 31 5.63 -13.76 -8.99
CA VAL A 31 6.61 -13.86 -7.91
C VAL A 31 6.35 -12.74 -6.89
N GLU A 32 6.38 -13.11 -5.62
CA GLU A 32 6.13 -12.18 -4.50
C GLU A 32 7.13 -11.02 -4.47
N GLN A 33 8.42 -11.34 -4.66
CA GLN A 33 9.49 -10.37 -4.64
C GLN A 33 9.28 -9.28 -5.70
N ASP A 34 8.89 -9.65 -6.92
CA ASP A 34 8.61 -8.70 -8.00
C ASP A 34 7.46 -7.75 -7.62
N ALA A 35 6.42 -8.27 -6.94
CA ALA A 35 5.31 -7.48 -6.45
C ALA A 35 5.76 -6.48 -5.37
N VAL A 36 6.58 -6.92 -4.41
CA VAL A 36 7.13 -6.06 -3.36
C VAL A 36 8.03 -4.98 -3.95
N GLU A 37 8.90 -5.32 -4.90
CA GLU A 37 9.76 -4.37 -5.59
C GLU A 37 8.96 -3.32 -6.36
N ALA A 38 7.88 -3.74 -7.05
CA ALA A 38 6.95 -2.81 -7.70
C ALA A 38 6.25 -1.88 -6.70
N GLY A 39 5.80 -2.40 -5.55
CA GLY A 39 5.20 -1.60 -4.48
C GLY A 39 6.19 -0.56 -3.92
N ARG A 40 7.44 -0.95 -3.67
CA ARG A 40 8.51 -0.06 -3.21
C ARG A 40 8.81 1.05 -4.23
N ALA A 41 8.84 0.72 -5.52
CA ALA A 41 9.08 1.70 -6.58
C ALA A 41 7.98 2.78 -6.59
N VAL A 42 6.71 2.39 -6.56
CA VAL A 42 5.58 3.35 -6.53
C VAL A 42 5.59 4.17 -5.24
N ARG A 43 5.93 3.56 -4.11
CA ARG A 43 6.08 4.28 -2.84
C ARG A 43 7.18 5.33 -2.91
N ALA A 44 8.33 5.01 -3.49
CA ALA A 44 9.44 5.95 -3.66
C ALA A 44 9.00 7.14 -4.54
N GLU A 45 8.36 6.88 -5.68
CA GLU A 45 7.81 7.93 -6.56
C GLU A 45 6.78 8.82 -5.82
N PHE A 46 5.92 8.22 -4.99
CA PHE A 46 4.96 8.98 -4.18
C PHE A 46 5.68 9.91 -3.19
N ILE A 47 6.66 9.39 -2.45
CA ILE A 47 7.40 10.18 -1.45
C ILE A 47 8.15 11.33 -2.13
N GLU A 48 8.76 11.10 -3.29
CA GLU A 48 9.42 12.13 -4.08
C GLU A 48 8.46 13.21 -4.60
N SER A 49 7.19 12.87 -4.82
CA SER A 49 6.18 13.82 -5.28
C SER A 49 5.73 14.83 -4.22
N GLU A 50 6.14 14.66 -2.95
CA GLU A 50 5.78 15.49 -1.80
C GLU A 50 4.27 15.76 -1.67
N ARG A 51 3.44 14.81 -2.14
CA ARG A 51 1.98 14.96 -2.10
C ARG A 51 1.49 14.99 -0.65
N PRO A 52 0.48 15.84 -0.36
CA PRO A 52 -0.06 15.98 0.98
C PRO A 52 -0.99 14.84 1.42
N ASP A 53 -1.33 13.93 0.51
CA ASP A 53 -2.24 12.82 0.72
C ASP A 53 -1.56 11.70 1.52
N TYR A 54 -2.36 10.93 2.26
CA TYR A 54 -1.86 9.74 2.94
C TYR A 54 -2.08 8.53 2.05
N THR A 55 -1.07 7.67 1.89
CA THR A 55 -1.18 6.49 1.02
C THR A 55 -0.51 5.30 1.66
N TRP A 56 -1.11 4.13 1.52
CA TRP A 56 -0.50 2.86 1.87
C TRP A 56 -0.62 1.87 0.72
N TRP A 57 0.31 0.92 0.70
CA TRP A 57 0.42 -0.10 -0.33
C TRP A 57 0.41 -1.48 0.31
N THR A 58 -0.16 -2.45 -0.38
CA THR A 58 -0.17 -3.85 0.07
C THR A 58 0.24 -4.79 -1.04
N VAL A 59 0.92 -5.87 -0.67
CA VAL A 59 1.14 -7.05 -1.52
C VAL A 59 0.44 -8.23 -0.87
N ARG A 60 -0.40 -8.92 -1.62
CA ARG A 60 -1.05 -10.15 -1.13
C ARG A 60 -1.40 -11.09 -2.27
N GLN A 61 -1.63 -12.35 -1.97
CA GLN A 61 -2.31 -13.23 -2.92
C GLN A 61 -3.83 -12.96 -2.88
N PRO A 62 -4.55 -13.00 -4.02
CA PRO A 62 -6.00 -12.86 -4.02
C PRO A 62 -6.66 -13.89 -3.08
N GLY A 63 -7.54 -13.41 -2.19
CA GLY A 63 -8.22 -14.25 -1.20
C GLY A 63 -7.34 -14.68 0.00
N SER A 64 -6.06 -14.29 0.02
CA SER A 64 -5.20 -14.48 1.19
C SER A 64 -5.70 -13.62 2.36
N LYS A 65 -5.53 -14.18 3.56
CA LYS A 65 -5.72 -13.48 4.83
C LYS A 65 -4.43 -12.85 5.35
N LEU A 66 -3.34 -12.98 4.61
CA LEU A 66 -2.05 -12.36 4.92
C LEU A 66 -1.70 -11.40 3.77
N ALA A 67 -1.45 -10.14 4.11
CA ALA A 67 -0.68 -9.26 3.25
C ALA A 67 0.79 -9.47 3.58
N SER A 68 1.52 -10.03 2.63
CA SER A 68 2.92 -10.38 2.83
C SER A 68 3.83 -9.16 2.89
N TRP A 69 3.32 -8.01 2.46
CA TRP A 69 3.96 -6.72 2.61
C TRP A 69 2.91 -5.59 2.72
N ILE A 70 3.16 -4.64 3.62
CA ILE A 70 2.43 -3.38 3.74
C ILE A 70 3.42 -2.26 4.11
N ALA A 71 3.23 -1.10 3.49
CA ALA A 71 3.98 0.11 3.80
C ALA A 71 3.10 1.35 3.64
N ASP A 72 3.47 2.45 4.28
CA ASP A 72 2.78 3.74 4.17
C ASP A 72 3.72 4.88 3.73
N SER A 73 3.13 6.02 3.40
CA SER A 73 3.84 7.18 2.86
C SER A 73 4.57 8.02 3.92
N HIS A 74 4.33 7.80 5.22
CA HIS A 74 4.85 8.61 6.32
C HIS A 74 5.93 7.90 7.14
N SER A 75 6.05 6.59 7.02
CA SER A 75 7.02 5.77 7.72
C SER A 75 7.99 5.13 6.73
N PRO A 76 9.30 5.05 7.04
CA PRO A 76 10.24 4.27 6.23
C PRO A 76 10.00 2.75 6.34
N LYS A 77 9.28 2.31 7.38
CA LYS A 77 9.13 0.89 7.76
C LYS A 77 8.23 0.11 6.83
N GLU A 78 8.45 -1.20 6.84
CA GLU A 78 7.66 -2.19 6.11
C GLU A 78 7.21 -3.28 7.08
N PHE A 79 6.04 -3.84 6.82
CA PHE A 79 5.45 -4.84 7.70
C PHE A 79 4.80 -5.97 6.90
N MET A 80 4.53 -7.07 7.59
CA MET A 80 3.57 -8.08 7.20
C MET A 80 2.31 -7.92 8.04
N LEU A 81 1.13 -8.08 7.44
CA LEU A 81 -0.17 -7.90 8.12
C LEU A 81 -1.02 -9.17 8.02
N ASP A 82 -1.37 -9.75 9.16
CA ASP A 82 -2.45 -10.74 9.24
C ASP A 82 -3.80 -10.01 9.25
N LEU A 83 -4.57 -10.14 8.16
CA LEU A 83 -5.88 -9.53 7.97
C LEU A 83 -6.98 -10.16 8.83
N THR A 84 -6.73 -11.32 9.43
CA THR A 84 -7.66 -12.00 10.34
C THR A 84 -7.60 -11.40 11.74
N THR A 85 -6.39 -11.10 12.20
CA THR A 85 -6.12 -10.67 13.58
C THR A 85 -5.84 -9.17 13.67
N GLY A 86 -5.42 -8.54 12.56
CA GLY A 86 -4.92 -7.17 12.53
C GLY A 86 -3.49 -7.03 13.04
N GLU A 87 -2.77 -8.14 13.22
CA GLU A 87 -1.40 -8.13 13.73
C GLU A 87 -0.40 -7.68 12.66
N LEU A 88 0.48 -6.76 13.04
CA LEU A 88 1.57 -6.24 12.21
C LEU A 88 2.92 -6.78 12.72
N VAL A 89 3.70 -7.37 11.82
CA VAL A 89 5.06 -7.81 12.08
C VAL A 89 6.01 -6.95 11.25
N GLU A 90 6.87 -6.18 11.90
CA GLU A 90 7.88 -5.35 11.22
C GLU A 90 8.89 -6.24 10.48
N MET A 91 9.21 -5.86 9.25
CA MET A 91 10.19 -6.57 8.41
C MET A 91 11.57 -5.94 8.60
N GLU A 92 12.60 -6.78 8.68
CA GLU A 92 14.02 -6.36 8.77
C GLU A 92 14.62 -6.00 7.40
#